data_AF-A0A8T9BD07-F1
#
_entry.id   AF-A0A8T9BD07-F1
#
_cell.length_a   1.000
_cell.length_b   1.000
_cell.length_c   1.000
_cell.angle_alpha   90.00
_cell.angle_beta   90.00
_cell.angle_gamma   90.00
#
_symmetry.space_group_name_H-M   'P 1'
#
loop_
_entity.id
_entity.type
_entity.pdbx_description
1 polymer ?
#
loop_
_entity_poly.entity_id
_entity_poly.type
_entity_poly.pdbx_seq_one_letter_code
_entity_poly.pdbx_strand_id
1 'polypeptide(L)'
;MKLSSISTLAGIFFSSLITAQLSGTVGPTTSTASKAAVKVCNILDYGGVASTSTDNGAAILAAWTACVDGGEVYIPAGDYGLATWVTLTGGTGVAIRLDGILYRTGTASGNMIFIEHTTDFEFFSSTSAGAIQGYGYVFHADGTYGPRLLRLYEVVDFSIHDIALVDSPAFHLTLDTCSDGEVYNMIIRGGNEGGLDGIDNPASYMLIEQIYCNWSGGSAFGSLGADTDIHDITYNHIYTQNSNQMLLLKSNGGSGSVYSCSFTNFMGHSNAYTLDIDGYWSSETTATGDGVLYHDLTFSHWHGTCLNGGTRAAIQALCPSGAPCYNIDIENFYIWTEAGSEVLYKDENAYGSGGGLNTGTSYTTYAVVTKTVTSVPAASYAITTMAADLTAGFDISSSIPIPTVPSSFYPGLAPISALLG
;
A
#
# COMPACT_ATOMS: atom_id res chain seq x y z
N MET A 1 -24.00 -28.26 -57.93
CA MET A 1 -23.91 -26.81 -57.61
C MET A 1 -24.96 -26.51 -56.55
N LYS A 2 -24.57 -26.55 -55.27
CA LYS A 2 -25.37 -26.04 -54.13
C LYS A 2 -24.35 -25.44 -53.17
N LEU A 3 -24.32 -24.11 -53.10
CA LEU A 3 -23.55 -23.36 -52.11
C LEU A 3 -24.38 -23.33 -50.82
N SER A 4 -23.84 -23.87 -49.73
CA SER A 4 -24.36 -23.64 -48.38
C SER A 4 -23.48 -22.61 -47.69
N SER A 5 -24.05 -21.46 -47.39
CA SER A 5 -23.41 -20.37 -46.66
C SER A 5 -23.16 -20.78 -45.21
N ILE A 6 -21.89 -20.83 -44.80
CA ILE A 6 -21.50 -20.91 -43.39
C ILE A 6 -21.40 -19.48 -42.89
N SER A 7 -22.31 -19.11 -41.98
CA SER A 7 -22.25 -17.84 -41.25
C SER A 7 -21.37 -18.05 -40.02
N THR A 8 -20.16 -17.50 -40.05
CA THR A 8 -19.30 -17.34 -38.88
C THR A 8 -19.76 -16.11 -38.12
N LEU A 9 -20.45 -16.30 -36.99
CA LEU A 9 -20.71 -15.25 -36.02
C LEU A 9 -19.48 -15.12 -35.13
N ALA A 10 -18.63 -14.13 -35.40
CA ALA A 10 -17.54 -13.75 -34.50
C ALA A 10 -18.16 -13.00 -33.32
N GLY A 11 -18.19 -13.63 -32.14
CA GLY A 11 -18.51 -12.96 -30.88
C GLY A 11 -17.37 -12.02 -30.53
N ILE A 12 -17.60 -10.71 -30.65
CA ILE A 12 -16.69 -9.70 -30.12
C ILE A 12 -16.94 -9.65 -28.61
N PHE A 13 -16.09 -10.33 -27.83
CA PHE A 13 -15.97 -10.07 -26.40
C PHE A 13 -15.35 -8.69 -26.25
N PHE A 14 -16.18 -7.69 -25.93
CA PHE A 14 -15.68 -6.44 -25.39
C PHE A 14 -15.25 -6.72 -23.95
N SER A 15 -13.97 -7.03 -23.71
CA SER A 15 -13.39 -6.76 -22.39
C SER A 15 -13.40 -5.25 -22.24
N SER A 16 -14.35 -4.73 -21.45
CA SER A 16 -14.23 -3.39 -20.90
C SER A 16 -13.02 -3.41 -19.99
N LEU A 17 -11.86 -3.01 -20.51
CA LEU A 17 -10.75 -2.59 -19.66
C LEU A 17 -11.27 -1.39 -18.87
N ILE A 18 -11.75 -1.64 -17.66
CA ILE A 18 -12.04 -0.58 -16.69
C ILE A 18 -10.68 0.01 -16.33
N THR A 19 -10.31 1.10 -17.00
CA THR A 19 -9.20 1.95 -16.58
C THR A 19 -9.72 2.83 -15.47
N ALA A 20 -9.82 2.28 -14.25
CA ALA A 20 -9.94 3.14 -13.08
C ALA A 20 -8.61 3.91 -12.97
N GLN A 21 -8.71 5.21 -13.19
CA GLN A 21 -7.60 6.15 -13.26
C GLN A 21 -7.92 7.27 -12.25
N LEU A 22 -6.88 8.01 -11.83
CA LEU A 22 -7.05 9.21 -11.03
C LEU A 22 -8.23 10.06 -11.57
N SER A 23 -9.10 10.52 -10.67
CA SER A 23 -10.27 11.32 -11.05
C SER A 23 -9.92 12.76 -11.44
N GLY A 24 -8.67 13.17 -11.25
CA GLY A 24 -8.17 14.53 -11.48
C GLY A 24 -6.65 14.63 -11.40
N THR A 25 -6.14 15.84 -11.26
CA THR A 25 -4.74 16.11 -10.95
C THR A 25 -4.44 15.75 -9.50
N VAL A 26 -3.22 15.31 -9.24
CA VAL A 26 -2.70 15.06 -7.90
C VAL A 26 -1.47 15.94 -7.65
N GLY A 27 -1.08 16.07 -6.38
CA GLY A 27 0.10 16.81 -5.97
C GLY A 27 -0.21 18.25 -5.54
N PRO A 28 0.80 18.97 -5.03
CA PRO A 28 0.68 20.37 -4.63
C PRO A 28 0.38 21.28 -5.82
N THR A 29 -0.39 22.35 -5.57
CA THR A 29 -0.74 23.33 -6.62
C THR A 29 0.33 24.40 -6.83
N THR A 30 1.27 24.54 -5.89
CA THR A 30 2.46 25.39 -6.05
C THR A 30 3.76 24.63 -5.77
N SER A 31 4.84 24.98 -6.48
CA SER A 31 6.13 24.28 -6.35
C SER A 31 6.85 24.60 -5.05
N THR A 32 7.65 23.64 -4.53
CA THR A 32 8.62 23.87 -3.44
C THR A 32 9.42 25.17 -3.60
N ALA A 33 9.93 25.45 -4.81
CA ALA A 33 10.72 26.64 -5.10
C ALA A 33 9.92 27.95 -4.92
N SER A 34 8.62 27.94 -5.27
CA SER A 34 7.73 29.08 -5.04
C SER A 34 7.47 29.28 -3.55
N LYS A 35 7.25 28.20 -2.79
CA LYS A 35 7.03 28.25 -1.34
C LYS A 35 8.27 28.76 -0.60
N ALA A 36 9.45 28.22 -0.95
CA ALA A 36 10.73 28.68 -0.41
C ALA A 36 11.04 30.15 -0.76
N ALA A 37 10.64 30.64 -1.94
CA ALA A 37 10.81 32.03 -2.32
C ALA A 37 9.95 33.02 -1.50
N VAL A 38 8.82 32.56 -0.94
CA VAL A 38 8.03 33.34 0.01
C VAL A 38 8.79 33.47 1.32
N LYS A 39 9.15 32.33 1.92
CA LYS A 39 9.90 32.29 3.17
C LYS A 39 10.44 30.88 3.44
N VAL A 40 11.69 30.81 3.89
CA VAL A 40 12.27 29.58 4.47
C VAL A 40 12.37 29.74 5.98
N CYS A 41 11.70 28.86 6.72
CA CYS A 41 11.76 28.76 8.17
C CYS A 41 12.67 27.60 8.56
N ASN A 42 13.98 27.87 8.60
CA ASN A 42 14.97 26.90 9.05
C ASN A 42 14.82 26.66 10.56
N ILE A 43 14.60 25.42 10.99
CA ILE A 43 14.34 25.11 12.41
C ILE A 43 15.46 25.59 13.35
N LEU A 44 16.70 25.72 12.86
CA LEU A 44 17.82 26.24 13.64
C LEU A 44 17.62 27.70 14.08
N ASP A 45 16.91 28.50 13.28
CA ASP A 45 16.56 29.89 13.60
C ASP A 45 15.42 29.97 14.63
N TYR A 46 14.72 28.85 14.87
CA TYR A 46 13.63 28.71 15.84
C TYR A 46 14.04 27.87 17.06
N GLY A 47 15.35 27.77 17.33
CA GLY A 47 15.90 27.08 18.50
C GLY A 47 16.16 25.59 18.31
N GLY A 48 16.03 25.08 17.09
CA GLY A 48 16.41 23.72 16.74
C GLY A 48 17.92 23.50 16.89
N VAL A 49 18.31 22.27 17.23
CA VAL A 49 19.70 21.87 17.40
C VAL A 49 19.88 20.49 16.76
N ALA A 50 20.86 20.40 15.85
CA ALA A 50 21.32 19.14 15.27
C ALA A 50 22.05 18.28 16.33
N SER A 51 21.25 17.69 17.21
CA SER A 51 21.66 16.66 18.16
C SER A 51 20.52 15.67 18.34
N THR A 52 20.83 14.38 18.36
CA THR A 52 19.90 13.31 18.73
C THR A 52 19.38 13.41 20.17
N SER A 53 20.03 14.21 21.03
CA SER A 53 19.66 14.37 22.44
C SER A 53 18.76 15.58 22.73
N THR A 54 18.70 16.55 21.81
CA THR A 54 17.87 17.76 21.97
C THR A 54 16.50 17.51 21.36
N ASP A 55 15.43 17.87 22.07
CA ASP A 55 14.07 17.83 21.53
C ASP A 55 13.86 19.00 20.56
N ASN A 56 13.56 18.69 19.30
CA ASN A 56 13.32 19.66 18.24
C ASN A 56 11.83 19.91 17.97
N GLY A 57 10.90 19.29 18.70
CA GLY A 57 9.45 19.45 18.47
C GLY A 57 8.98 20.90 18.53
N ALA A 58 9.43 21.67 19.53
CA ALA A 58 9.09 23.09 19.67
C ALA A 58 9.64 23.96 18.52
N ALA A 59 10.85 23.66 18.03
CA ALA A 59 11.47 24.37 16.93
C ALA A 59 10.74 24.13 15.61
N ILE A 60 10.32 22.88 15.35
CA ILE A 60 9.51 22.50 14.19
C ILE A 60 8.15 23.21 14.24
N LEU A 61 7.47 23.21 15.39
CA LEU A 61 6.17 23.88 15.54
C LEU A 61 6.29 25.40 15.34
N ALA A 62 7.34 26.02 15.85
CA ALA A 62 7.58 27.45 15.68
C ALA A 62 7.92 27.81 14.21
N ALA A 63 8.73 26.98 13.54
CA ALA A 63 9.02 27.13 12.13
C ALA A 63 7.76 26.95 11.26
N TRP A 64 6.93 25.95 11.56
CA TRP A 64 5.62 25.76 10.93
C TRP A 64 4.75 26.99 11.09
N THR A 65 4.54 27.45 12.32
CA THR A 65 3.73 28.66 12.61
C THR A 65 4.20 29.87 11.80
N ALA A 66 5.50 29.99 11.58
CA ALA A 66 6.09 31.10 10.85
C ALA A 66 6.01 30.98 9.31
N CYS A 67 5.76 29.78 8.77
CA CYS A 67 5.73 29.47 7.33
C CYS A 67 4.42 28.82 6.86
N VAL A 68 3.43 28.65 7.75
CA VAL A 68 2.16 27.94 7.52
C VAL A 68 1.36 28.48 6.33
N ASP A 69 1.54 29.76 6.00
CA ASP A 69 0.90 30.45 4.88
C ASP A 69 1.95 30.76 3.79
N GLY A 70 2.12 29.83 2.86
CA GLY A 70 2.94 30.00 1.65
C GLY A 70 4.43 29.67 1.77
N GLY A 71 4.95 29.27 2.94
CA GLY A 71 6.39 29.11 3.19
C GLY A 71 6.92 27.67 3.16
N GLU A 72 8.21 27.51 3.45
CA GLU A 72 8.88 26.21 3.60
C GLU A 72 9.48 26.07 5.00
N VAL A 73 9.09 25.03 5.74
CA VAL A 73 9.81 24.59 6.94
C VAL A 73 11.02 23.78 6.49
N TYR A 74 12.21 24.19 6.90
CA TYR A 74 13.46 23.54 6.51
C TYR A 74 14.14 22.89 7.71
N ILE A 75 14.38 21.58 7.61
CA ILE A 75 15.17 20.78 8.55
C ILE A 75 16.47 20.41 7.83
N PRO A 76 17.59 21.13 8.10
CA PRO A 76 18.86 20.92 7.41
C PRO A 76 19.47 19.56 7.66
N ALA A 77 20.43 19.16 6.81
CA ALA A 77 21.26 17.98 7.06
C ALA A 77 21.85 17.97 8.49
N GLY A 78 21.71 16.83 9.17
CA GLY A 78 22.07 16.65 10.57
C GLY A 78 21.15 15.66 11.27
N ASP A 79 21.46 15.33 12.52
CA ASP A 79 20.70 14.39 13.33
C ASP A 79 19.92 15.14 14.41
N TYR A 80 18.61 14.92 14.53
CA TYR A 80 17.75 15.69 15.43
C TYR A 80 16.89 14.76 16.28
N GLY A 81 16.92 14.95 17.59
CA GLY A 81 16.01 14.27 18.51
C GLY A 81 14.59 14.83 18.42
N LEU A 82 13.59 13.97 18.54
CA LEU A 82 12.18 14.33 18.65
C LEU A 82 11.58 13.64 19.89
N ALA A 83 11.44 14.42 20.97
CA ALA A 83 10.89 13.93 22.23
C ALA A 83 9.40 14.27 22.39
N THR A 84 9.00 15.42 21.86
CA THR A 84 7.61 15.89 21.88
C THR A 84 7.04 15.83 20.47
N TRP A 85 5.87 15.19 20.32
CA TRP A 85 5.17 15.07 19.04
C TRP A 85 4.66 16.42 18.55
N VAL A 86 4.57 16.56 17.23
CA VAL A 86 4.12 17.80 16.59
C VAL A 86 2.80 17.59 15.86
N THR A 87 1.84 18.48 16.12
CA THR A 87 0.62 18.63 15.32
C THR A 87 0.75 19.93 14.55
N LEU A 88 0.79 19.82 13.23
CA LEU A 88 0.98 20.90 12.28
C LEU A 88 -0.33 21.06 11.50
N THR A 89 -1.06 22.14 11.77
CA THR A 89 -2.43 22.32 11.28
C THR A 89 -2.60 23.62 10.50
N GLY A 90 -3.58 23.66 9.61
CA GLY A 90 -4.05 24.88 8.94
C GLY A 90 -3.10 25.43 7.88
N GLY A 91 -2.26 24.58 7.28
CA GLY A 91 -1.32 24.98 6.24
C GLY A 91 -2.00 25.33 4.92
N THR A 92 -1.46 26.31 4.20
CA THR A 92 -1.86 26.63 2.82
C THR A 92 -0.63 26.98 2.02
N GLY A 93 -0.35 26.24 0.95
CA GLY A 93 0.82 26.48 0.11
C GLY A 93 2.13 26.31 0.88
N VAL A 94 2.20 25.33 1.77
CA VAL A 94 3.33 25.13 2.69
C VAL A 94 4.08 23.84 2.38
N ALA A 95 5.39 23.82 2.61
CA ALA A 95 6.21 22.63 2.47
C ALA A 95 7.04 22.32 3.71
N ILE A 96 7.40 21.05 3.88
CA ILE A 96 8.44 20.59 4.81
C ILE A 96 9.56 19.98 3.97
N ARG A 97 10.73 20.60 3.99
CA ARG A 97 11.97 20.05 3.44
C ARG A 97 12.78 19.41 4.57
N LEU A 98 12.84 18.09 4.58
CA LEU A 98 13.62 17.28 5.51
C LEU A 98 14.90 16.78 4.82
N ASP A 99 16.01 17.51 4.97
CA ASP A 99 17.32 17.06 4.50
C ASP A 99 18.15 16.39 5.63
N GLY A 100 17.65 16.43 6.87
CA GLY A 100 18.22 15.76 8.03
C GLY A 100 17.52 14.45 8.40
N ILE A 101 17.89 13.90 9.56
CA ILE A 101 17.29 12.70 10.12
C ILE A 101 16.64 13.04 11.47
N LEU A 102 15.34 12.75 11.59
CA LEU A 102 14.61 12.82 12.85
C LEU A 102 14.69 11.49 13.58
N TYR A 103 15.16 11.50 14.82
CA TYR A 103 15.26 10.32 15.68
C TYR A 103 14.25 10.41 16.82
N ARG A 104 13.41 9.38 16.97
CA ARG A 104 12.51 9.28 18.12
C ARG A 104 13.31 9.21 19.41
N THR A 105 13.06 10.14 20.32
CA THR A 105 13.49 10.05 21.74
C THR A 105 12.32 10.02 22.70
N GLY A 106 11.14 10.46 22.26
CA GLY A 106 9.90 10.45 23.04
C GLY A 106 9.25 9.07 23.12
N THR A 107 8.39 8.87 24.11
CA THR A 107 7.69 7.58 24.35
C THR A 107 6.18 7.73 24.45
N ALA A 108 5.64 8.92 24.21
CA ALA A 108 4.19 9.14 24.25
C ALA A 108 3.50 8.36 23.13
N SER A 109 2.24 7.95 23.35
CA SER A 109 1.38 7.43 22.29
C SER A 109 0.98 8.53 21.30
N GLY A 110 0.40 8.16 20.16
CA GLY A 110 -0.12 9.10 19.17
C GLY A 110 0.64 8.98 17.84
N ASN A 111 0.85 10.12 17.17
CA ASN A 111 1.62 10.23 15.94
C ASN A 111 2.79 11.18 16.20
N MET A 112 4.02 10.83 15.80
CA MET A 112 5.20 11.68 16.01
C MET A 112 5.06 13.00 15.25
N ILE A 113 4.63 12.92 13.99
CA ILE A 113 4.30 14.05 13.14
C ILE A 113 2.86 13.87 12.66
N PHE A 114 2.01 14.84 12.96
CA PHE A 114 0.63 14.87 12.52
C PHE A 114 0.36 16.14 11.72
N ILE A 115 0.11 16.01 10.42
CA ILE A 115 -0.32 17.11 9.55
C ILE A 115 -1.84 17.05 9.40
N GLU A 116 -2.55 18.13 9.69
CA GLU A 116 -4.02 18.12 9.57
C GLU A 116 -4.58 19.41 8.95
N HIS A 117 -5.76 19.30 8.31
CA HIS A 117 -6.52 20.43 7.78
C HIS A 117 -5.66 21.39 6.94
N THR A 118 -4.96 20.85 5.96
CA THR A 118 -3.92 21.55 5.20
C THR A 118 -4.15 21.39 3.70
N THR A 119 -3.86 22.41 2.90
CA THR A 119 -4.00 22.38 1.43
C THR A 119 -2.74 22.86 0.73
N ASP A 120 -2.45 22.34 -0.47
CA ASP A 120 -1.23 22.64 -1.23
C ASP A 120 0.03 22.37 -0.40
N PHE A 121 0.23 21.09 -0.08
CA PHE A 121 1.26 20.62 0.86
C PHE A 121 2.32 19.74 0.21
N GLU A 122 3.56 19.85 0.65
CA GLU A 122 4.64 19.01 0.14
C GLU A 122 5.61 18.63 1.26
N PHE A 123 5.82 17.32 1.48
CA PHE A 123 6.80 16.80 2.43
C PHE A 123 7.86 16.00 1.67
N PHE A 124 9.06 16.57 1.58
CA PHE A 124 10.11 16.03 0.74
C PHE A 124 11.51 16.14 1.35
N SER A 125 12.46 15.48 0.70
CA SER A 125 13.90 15.65 0.93
C SER A 125 14.55 16.07 -0.39
N SER A 126 15.33 17.15 -0.39
CA SER A 126 16.04 17.60 -1.60
C SER A 126 17.26 16.73 -1.93
N THR A 127 17.63 15.83 -1.02
CA THR A 127 18.82 14.98 -1.10
C THR A 127 18.49 13.50 -1.25
N SER A 128 17.21 13.14 -1.31
CA SER A 128 16.73 11.75 -1.26
C SER A 128 17.19 10.96 -0.02
N ALA A 129 17.69 11.66 1.01
CA ALA A 129 18.34 11.08 2.19
C ALA A 129 17.68 11.49 3.51
N GLY A 130 16.67 12.38 3.47
CA GLY A 130 15.86 12.72 4.63
C GLY A 130 15.13 11.50 5.19
N ALA A 131 15.15 11.35 6.51
CA ALA A 131 14.59 10.17 7.15
C ALA A 131 13.95 10.44 8.51
N ILE A 132 12.99 9.59 8.88
CA ILE A 132 12.44 9.48 10.22
C ILE A 132 12.78 8.10 10.77
N GLN A 133 13.64 8.06 11.79
CA GLN A 133 14.03 6.85 12.52
C GLN A 133 13.17 6.72 13.78
N GLY A 134 12.24 5.77 13.76
CA GLY A 134 11.25 5.54 14.79
C GLY A 134 11.74 4.75 16.00
N TYR A 135 12.82 3.96 15.87
CA TYR A 135 13.30 3.08 16.94
C TYR A 135 12.17 2.25 17.58
N GLY A 136 11.33 1.67 16.72
CA GLY A 136 10.22 0.79 17.06
C GLY A 136 10.66 -0.44 17.82
N TYR A 137 11.83 -1.00 17.47
CA TYR A 137 12.43 -2.15 18.16
C TYR A 137 12.48 -2.01 19.70
N VAL A 138 12.56 -0.78 20.22
CA VAL A 138 12.54 -0.54 21.68
C VAL A 138 11.21 -0.95 22.30
N PHE A 139 10.09 -0.74 21.60
CA PHE A 139 8.77 -1.18 22.04
C PHE A 139 8.54 -2.66 21.73
N HIS A 140 8.99 -3.11 20.56
CA HIS A 140 8.76 -4.49 20.09
C HIS A 140 9.57 -5.51 20.88
N ALA A 141 10.78 -5.16 21.34
CA ALA A 141 11.56 -5.99 22.27
C ALA A 141 10.81 -6.31 23.57
N ASP A 142 9.91 -5.42 24.00
CA ASP A 142 9.05 -5.58 25.17
C ASP A 142 7.65 -6.15 24.81
N GLY A 143 7.42 -6.51 23.54
CA GLY A 143 6.13 -7.02 23.05
C GLY A 143 5.01 -5.98 23.04
N THR A 144 5.37 -4.70 22.83
CA THR A 144 4.43 -3.57 22.82
C THR A 144 4.53 -2.75 21.55
N TYR A 145 3.53 -1.90 21.31
CA TYR A 145 3.54 -0.90 20.24
C TYR A 145 3.63 0.50 20.83
N GLY A 146 4.20 1.43 20.05
CA GLY A 146 4.38 2.82 20.44
C GLY A 146 3.61 3.81 19.56
N PRO A 147 4.15 5.03 19.33
CA PRO A 147 3.55 5.99 18.42
C PRO A 147 3.66 5.55 16.94
N ARG A 148 2.82 6.14 16.08
CA ARG A 148 2.96 6.08 14.62
C ARG A 148 3.92 7.18 14.16
N LEU A 149 4.56 7.03 13.00
CA LEU A 149 5.52 8.05 12.53
C LEU A 149 4.82 9.27 11.93
N LEU A 150 4.09 9.08 10.84
CA LEU A 150 3.51 10.17 10.05
C LEU A 150 2.03 9.92 9.80
N ARG A 151 1.20 10.90 10.12
CA ARG A 151 -0.22 10.92 9.76
C ARG A 151 -0.54 12.22 9.04
N LEU A 152 -1.29 12.12 7.95
CA LEU A 152 -2.01 13.22 7.34
C LEU A 152 -3.51 13.01 7.62
N TYR A 153 -4.23 14.08 7.96
CA TYR A 153 -5.68 14.06 8.14
C TYR A 153 -6.33 15.25 7.45
N GLU A 154 -7.26 15.01 6.54
CA GLU A 154 -7.91 16.09 5.75
C GLU A 154 -6.88 17.01 5.08
N VAL A 155 -5.91 16.39 4.41
CA VAL A 155 -4.91 17.10 3.59
C VAL A 155 -5.28 16.94 2.12
N VAL A 156 -5.27 18.07 1.39
CA VAL A 156 -5.71 18.16 -0.02
C VAL A 156 -4.60 18.77 -0.86
N ASP A 157 -4.47 18.33 -2.12
CA ASP A 157 -3.43 18.78 -3.06
C ASP A 157 -2.03 18.63 -2.45
N PHE A 158 -1.56 17.39 -2.32
CA PHE A 158 -0.31 17.14 -1.58
C PHE A 158 0.62 16.14 -2.23
N SER A 159 1.90 16.21 -1.87
CA SER A 159 2.87 15.16 -2.16
C SER A 159 3.74 14.79 -0.97
N ILE A 160 4.13 13.51 -0.90
CA ILE A 160 5.15 12.99 0.02
C ILE A 160 6.16 12.18 -0.79
N HIS A 161 7.43 12.57 -0.78
CA HIS A 161 8.42 11.90 -1.62
C HIS A 161 9.87 12.08 -1.18
N ASP A 162 10.75 11.24 -1.74
CA ASP A 162 12.20 11.27 -1.57
C ASP A 162 12.68 11.08 -0.11
N ILE A 163 11.83 10.54 0.77
CA ILE A 163 12.13 10.33 2.19
C ILE A 163 12.06 8.86 2.60
N ALA A 164 12.74 8.52 3.70
CA ALA A 164 12.70 7.21 4.35
C ALA A 164 11.90 7.24 5.67
N LEU A 165 11.01 6.27 5.87
CA LEU A 165 10.33 6.02 7.15
C LEU A 165 10.81 4.68 7.70
N VAL A 166 11.45 4.69 8.87
CA VAL A 166 12.21 3.55 9.35
C VAL A 166 11.79 3.19 10.76
N ASP A 167 11.54 1.90 10.98
CA ASP A 167 11.36 1.28 12.29
C ASP A 167 10.28 1.98 13.12
N SER A 168 9.08 2.09 12.54
CA SER A 168 7.96 2.66 13.28
C SER A 168 7.61 1.78 14.49
N PRO A 169 7.35 2.36 15.68
CA PRO A 169 6.77 1.62 16.79
C PRO A 169 5.35 1.08 16.53
N ALA A 170 4.66 1.57 15.51
CA ALA A 170 3.36 1.10 15.01
C ALA A 170 3.30 1.37 13.49
N PHE A 171 2.30 2.10 12.99
CA PHE A 171 2.15 2.42 11.57
C PHE A 171 3.17 3.46 11.10
N HIS A 172 3.65 3.34 9.86
CA HIS A 172 4.63 4.26 9.28
C HIS A 172 3.95 5.50 8.68
N LEU A 173 3.01 5.31 7.74
CA LEU A 173 2.27 6.39 7.09
C LEU A 173 0.77 6.09 7.07
N THR A 174 -0.03 7.03 7.56
CA THR A 174 -1.49 7.00 7.42
C THR A 174 -1.96 8.26 6.70
N LEU A 175 -2.72 8.08 5.62
CA LEU A 175 -3.41 9.13 4.87
C LEU A 175 -4.89 9.04 5.22
N ASP A 176 -5.34 9.80 6.21
CA ASP A 176 -6.72 9.75 6.67
C ASP A 176 -7.55 10.85 5.98
N THR A 177 -8.57 10.44 5.22
CA THR A 177 -9.51 11.40 4.60
C THR A 177 -8.78 12.46 3.77
N CYS A 178 -7.71 12.07 3.08
CA CYS A 178 -6.92 12.94 2.22
C CYS A 178 -7.39 12.83 0.76
N SER A 179 -7.16 13.87 -0.05
CA SER A 179 -7.49 13.86 -1.48
C SER A 179 -6.40 14.51 -2.34
N ASP A 180 -6.41 14.20 -3.63
CA ASP A 180 -5.54 14.84 -4.63
C ASP A 180 -4.03 14.70 -4.29
N GLY A 181 -3.67 13.55 -3.71
CA GLY A 181 -2.33 13.26 -3.20
C GLY A 181 -1.46 12.42 -4.13
N GLU A 182 -0.15 12.67 -4.11
CA GLU A 182 0.86 11.82 -4.77
C GLU A 182 1.94 11.36 -3.77
N VAL A 183 2.18 10.05 -3.68
CA VAL A 183 3.21 9.48 -2.80
C VAL A 183 4.15 8.62 -3.63
N TYR A 184 5.43 8.98 -3.69
CA TYR A 184 6.39 8.34 -4.59
C TYR A 184 7.82 8.46 -4.07
N ASN A 185 8.77 7.71 -4.64
CA ASN A 185 10.19 7.74 -4.25
C ASN A 185 10.39 7.63 -2.73
N MET A 186 9.66 6.72 -2.10
CA MET A 186 9.78 6.46 -0.67
C MET A 186 10.42 5.10 -0.42
N ILE A 187 11.02 4.96 0.77
CA ILE A 187 11.34 3.66 1.33
C ILE A 187 10.82 3.55 2.76
N ILE A 188 10.07 2.48 3.01
CA ILE A 188 9.53 2.17 4.33
C ILE A 188 10.14 0.84 4.77
N ARG A 189 10.70 0.81 5.98
CA ARG A 189 11.36 -0.39 6.52
C ARG A 189 11.07 -0.55 8.01
N GLY A 190 10.18 -1.48 8.33
CA GLY A 190 9.80 -1.85 9.70
C GLY A 190 10.39 -3.18 10.16
N GLY A 191 10.10 -3.53 11.43
CA GLY A 191 10.40 -4.83 12.01
C GLY A 191 9.52 -5.95 11.45
N ASN A 192 9.95 -7.20 11.63
CA ASN A 192 9.27 -8.38 11.08
C ASN A 192 8.13 -8.89 11.98
N GLU A 193 7.09 -8.08 12.17
CA GLU A 193 5.84 -8.48 12.84
C GLU A 193 4.61 -7.73 12.28
N GLY A 194 3.40 -8.11 12.71
CA GLY A 194 2.17 -7.42 12.34
C GLY A 194 2.01 -6.07 13.05
N GLY A 195 1.04 -5.23 12.63
CA GLY A 195 0.78 -3.93 13.27
C GLY A 195 1.81 -2.84 12.96
N LEU A 196 2.72 -3.11 12.03
CA LEU A 196 3.79 -2.19 11.57
C LEU A 196 3.53 -1.69 10.15
N ASP A 197 2.27 -1.36 9.89
CA ASP A 197 1.69 -1.05 8.59
C ASP A 197 2.53 0.00 7.83
N GLY A 198 2.68 -0.22 6.52
CA GLY A 198 3.51 0.63 5.66
C GLY A 198 2.80 1.93 5.29
N ILE A 199 1.76 1.81 4.46
CA ILE A 199 0.91 2.93 4.02
C ILE A 199 -0.55 2.50 4.13
N ASP A 200 -1.33 3.28 4.89
CA ASP A 200 -2.78 3.11 5.02
C ASP A 200 -3.52 4.28 4.38
N ASN A 201 -4.51 3.99 3.53
CA ASN A 201 -5.36 5.00 2.88
C ASN A 201 -6.80 4.47 2.67
N PRO A 202 -7.82 4.98 3.39
CA PRO A 202 -9.21 4.59 3.22
C PRO A 202 -9.92 5.43 2.15
N ALA A 203 -9.47 5.36 0.89
CA ALA A 203 -10.01 6.17 -0.21
C ALA A 203 -10.41 5.35 -1.44
N SER A 204 -11.22 5.96 -2.31
CA SER A 204 -11.56 5.50 -3.67
C SER A 204 -10.76 6.31 -4.71
N TYR A 205 -10.86 5.95 -5.99
CA TYR A 205 -10.18 6.66 -7.09
C TYR A 205 -8.64 6.64 -7.01
N MET A 206 -8.06 5.50 -6.63
CA MET A 206 -6.62 5.37 -6.43
C MET A 206 -5.92 4.67 -7.61
N LEU A 207 -4.74 5.18 -7.97
CA LEU A 207 -3.77 4.48 -8.80
C LEU A 207 -2.57 4.12 -7.93
N ILE A 208 -2.30 2.82 -7.80
CA ILE A 208 -1.21 2.28 -7.00
C ILE A 208 -0.32 1.47 -7.93
N GLU A 209 0.85 2.01 -8.28
CA GLU A 209 1.71 1.36 -9.25
C GLU A 209 3.19 1.38 -8.91
N GLN A 210 3.91 0.38 -9.44
CA GLN A 210 5.34 0.17 -9.19
C GLN A 210 5.66 0.07 -7.69
N ILE A 211 4.96 -0.83 -6.99
CA ILE A 211 5.19 -1.10 -5.56
C ILE A 211 6.05 -2.35 -5.38
N TYR A 212 7.03 -2.24 -4.49
CA TYR A 212 7.92 -3.33 -4.12
C TYR A 212 7.70 -3.77 -2.67
N CYS A 213 6.86 -4.79 -2.49
CA CYS A 213 6.64 -5.44 -1.21
C CYS A 213 7.76 -6.45 -0.92
N ASN A 214 8.87 -5.96 -0.37
CA ASN A 214 10.08 -6.74 -0.09
C ASN A 214 10.09 -7.25 1.36
N TRP A 215 9.58 -8.47 1.60
CA TRP A 215 9.37 -9.03 2.94
C TRP A 215 8.37 -8.19 3.76
N SER A 216 7.09 -8.34 3.43
CA SER A 216 5.99 -7.50 3.96
C SER A 216 4.78 -8.35 4.38
N GLY A 217 3.73 -7.72 4.91
CA GLY A 217 2.40 -8.32 4.83
C GLY A 217 1.95 -8.51 3.38
N GLY A 218 2.33 -7.59 2.49
CA GLY A 218 1.81 -7.51 1.13
C GLY A 218 0.59 -6.60 1.04
N SER A 219 0.14 -6.31 -0.18
CA SER A 219 -0.99 -5.40 -0.41
C SER A 219 -2.29 -5.97 0.15
N ALA A 220 -3.18 -5.11 0.61
CA ALA A 220 -4.47 -5.53 1.14
C ALA A 220 -5.56 -4.45 1.05
N PHE A 221 -6.81 -4.89 1.13
CA PHE A 221 -7.99 -4.08 1.38
C PHE A 221 -8.58 -4.50 2.73
N GLY A 222 -8.80 -3.53 3.61
CA GLY A 222 -9.45 -3.74 4.90
C GLY A 222 -8.52 -3.68 6.11
N SER A 223 -8.99 -4.11 7.28
CA SER A 223 -10.23 -4.86 7.47
C SER A 223 -11.50 -4.07 7.14
N LEU A 224 -12.39 -4.68 6.35
CA LEU A 224 -13.63 -4.04 5.88
C LEU A 224 -14.81 -4.43 6.76
N GLY A 225 -15.64 -3.45 7.10
CA GLY A 225 -16.73 -3.61 8.06
C GLY A 225 -18.07 -3.11 7.55
N ALA A 226 -18.82 -2.43 8.41
CA ALA A 226 -20.10 -1.82 8.02
C ALA A 226 -19.88 -0.64 7.07
N ASP A 227 -20.85 -0.42 6.18
CA ASP A 227 -20.95 0.72 5.27
C ASP A 227 -19.70 0.90 4.39
N THR A 228 -19.07 -0.21 4.00
CA THR A 228 -17.92 -0.20 3.09
C THR A 228 -18.32 0.41 1.76
N ASP A 229 -17.54 1.37 1.26
CA ASP A 229 -17.73 1.98 -0.05
C ASP A 229 -16.36 2.28 -0.67
N ILE A 230 -15.77 1.26 -1.28
CA ILE A 230 -14.41 1.33 -1.85
C ILE A 230 -14.51 1.00 -3.33
N HIS A 231 -14.11 1.93 -4.19
CA HIS A 231 -14.25 1.73 -5.62
C HIS A 231 -13.25 2.49 -6.48
N ASP A 232 -13.19 2.13 -7.76
CA ASP A 232 -12.34 2.78 -8.76
C ASP A 232 -10.85 2.76 -8.37
N ILE A 233 -10.33 1.58 -7.97
CA ILE A 233 -8.92 1.42 -7.59
C ILE A 233 -8.19 0.54 -8.61
N THR A 234 -7.04 1.02 -9.08
CA THR A 234 -6.12 0.23 -9.89
C THR A 234 -4.83 -0.04 -9.13
N TYR A 235 -4.46 -1.32 -9.05
CA TYR A 235 -3.08 -1.74 -8.78
C TYR A 235 -2.42 -2.20 -10.07
N ASN A 236 -1.20 -1.74 -10.34
CA ASN A 236 -0.46 -2.09 -11.54
C ASN A 236 1.05 -2.24 -11.28
N HIS A 237 1.69 -3.28 -11.80
CA HIS A 237 3.13 -3.51 -11.60
C HIS A 237 3.51 -3.62 -10.12
N ILE A 238 2.97 -4.63 -9.45
CA ILE A 238 3.22 -4.89 -8.04
C ILE A 238 4.15 -6.10 -7.91
N TYR A 239 5.33 -5.89 -7.33
CA TYR A 239 6.28 -6.97 -7.06
C TYR A 239 6.25 -7.31 -5.57
N THR A 240 5.97 -8.57 -5.23
CA THR A 240 5.82 -9.00 -3.83
C THR A 240 6.60 -10.28 -3.54
N GLN A 241 7.45 -10.24 -2.51
CA GLN A 241 8.30 -11.37 -2.17
C GLN A 241 8.36 -11.63 -0.66
N ASN A 242 8.50 -12.89 -0.25
CA ASN A 242 8.53 -13.33 1.16
C ASN A 242 7.47 -12.63 2.02
N SER A 243 6.26 -12.48 1.47
CA SER A 243 5.17 -11.76 2.13
C SER A 243 4.00 -12.69 2.49
N ASN A 244 3.08 -12.21 3.33
CA ASN A 244 1.89 -12.99 3.68
C ASN A 244 1.01 -13.26 2.45
N GLN A 245 0.84 -12.27 1.57
CA GLN A 245 0.08 -12.39 0.33
C GLN A 245 0.66 -11.52 -0.79
N MET A 246 0.22 -11.74 -2.03
CA MET A 246 0.35 -10.72 -3.08
C MET A 246 -0.78 -9.68 -2.97
N LEU A 247 -2.02 -10.12 -2.73
CA LEU A 247 -3.16 -9.26 -2.42
C LEU A 247 -4.18 -9.99 -1.55
N LEU A 248 -4.66 -9.31 -0.51
CA LEU A 248 -5.70 -9.79 0.40
C LEU A 248 -6.87 -8.81 0.44
N LEU A 249 -8.08 -9.26 0.12
CA LEU A 249 -9.32 -8.54 0.40
C LEU A 249 -9.96 -9.21 1.61
N LYS A 250 -10.01 -8.53 2.76
CA LYS A 250 -10.43 -9.12 4.04
C LYS A 250 -11.65 -8.42 4.64
N SER A 251 -12.66 -9.20 4.99
CA SER A 251 -13.81 -8.79 5.79
C SER A 251 -14.29 -9.96 6.66
N ASN A 252 -15.12 -9.68 7.66
CA ASN A 252 -15.82 -10.70 8.43
C ASN A 252 -17.19 -10.16 8.84
N GLY A 253 -18.24 -10.51 8.08
CA GLY A 253 -19.55 -9.86 8.18
C GLY A 253 -19.54 -8.47 7.54
N GLY A 254 -20.26 -7.51 8.14
CA GLY A 254 -20.30 -6.13 7.64
C GLY A 254 -21.31 -5.90 6.51
N SER A 255 -21.19 -4.76 5.83
CA SER A 255 -22.10 -4.31 4.78
C SER A 255 -21.39 -3.37 3.80
N GLY A 256 -22.05 -3.04 2.68
CA GLY A 256 -21.47 -2.20 1.63
C GLY A 256 -20.66 -3.02 0.62
N SER A 257 -19.83 -2.35 -0.18
CA SER A 257 -19.19 -2.96 -1.35
C SER A 257 -17.76 -2.51 -1.60
N VAL A 258 -16.98 -3.41 -2.21
CA VAL A 258 -15.76 -3.09 -2.97
C VAL A 258 -16.03 -3.36 -4.44
N TYR A 259 -15.82 -2.37 -5.32
CA TYR A 259 -16.17 -2.54 -6.74
C TYR A 259 -15.38 -1.72 -7.74
N SER A 260 -15.47 -2.09 -9.02
CA SER A 260 -14.79 -1.38 -10.12
C SER A 260 -13.28 -1.25 -9.89
N CYS A 261 -12.64 -2.34 -9.45
CA CYS A 261 -11.20 -2.36 -9.17
C CYS A 261 -10.46 -3.29 -10.14
N SER A 262 -9.21 -2.93 -10.46
CA SER A 262 -8.35 -3.67 -11.38
C SER A 262 -6.99 -3.95 -10.75
N PHE A 263 -6.55 -5.19 -10.80
CA PHE A 263 -5.30 -5.66 -10.18
C PHE A 263 -4.46 -6.35 -11.25
N THR A 264 -3.53 -5.61 -11.85
CA THR A 264 -2.81 -6.03 -13.06
C THR A 264 -1.31 -6.06 -12.90
N ASN A 265 -0.66 -6.94 -13.67
CA ASN A 265 0.81 -7.06 -13.72
C ASN A 265 1.43 -7.27 -12.32
N PHE A 266 0.93 -8.27 -11.60
CA PHE A 266 1.53 -8.67 -10.35
C PHE A 266 2.61 -9.74 -10.60
N MET A 267 3.76 -9.58 -9.94
CA MET A 267 4.81 -10.59 -9.87
C MET A 267 5.09 -10.92 -8.42
N GLY A 268 5.29 -12.20 -8.10
CA GLY A 268 5.72 -12.55 -6.75
C GLY A 268 6.31 -13.93 -6.60
N HIS A 269 7.08 -14.12 -5.53
CA HIS A 269 7.63 -15.42 -5.17
C HIS A 269 7.75 -15.55 -3.66
N SER A 270 7.79 -16.78 -3.17
CA SER A 270 8.00 -17.13 -1.76
C SER A 270 6.96 -16.52 -0.82
N ASN A 271 5.79 -16.13 -1.34
CA ASN A 271 4.67 -15.64 -0.55
C ASN A 271 3.84 -16.79 0.01
N ALA A 272 3.19 -16.58 1.16
CA ALA A 272 2.33 -17.60 1.76
C ALA A 272 1.01 -17.78 0.98
N TYR A 273 0.32 -16.68 0.69
CA TYR A 273 -0.84 -16.60 -0.21
C TYR A 273 -0.48 -15.79 -1.47
N THR A 274 -1.33 -15.84 -2.48
CA THR A 274 -1.22 -15.00 -3.68
C THR A 274 -2.43 -14.11 -3.83
N LEU A 275 -3.49 -14.55 -4.52
CA LEU A 275 -4.78 -13.88 -4.52
C LEU A 275 -5.66 -14.48 -3.42
N ASP A 276 -6.02 -13.66 -2.44
CA ASP A 276 -6.88 -14.06 -1.32
C ASP A 276 -8.03 -13.07 -1.13
N ILE A 277 -9.25 -13.46 -1.51
CA ILE A 277 -10.47 -12.79 -1.10
C ILE A 277 -11.05 -13.64 0.03
N ASP A 278 -11.03 -13.10 1.25
CA ASP A 278 -11.46 -13.77 2.48
C ASP A 278 -12.56 -12.93 3.16
N GLY A 279 -13.82 -13.27 2.85
CA GLY A 279 -15.01 -12.70 3.48
C GLY A 279 -15.33 -13.27 4.88
N TYR A 280 -14.46 -14.11 5.42
CA TYR A 280 -14.57 -14.75 6.72
C TYR A 280 -13.28 -14.60 7.54
N TRP A 281 -12.59 -13.47 7.39
CA TRP A 281 -11.23 -13.28 7.89
C TRP A 281 -11.17 -13.38 9.43
N SER A 282 -10.68 -14.52 9.91
CA SER A 282 -10.76 -14.92 11.32
C SER A 282 -9.97 -14.07 12.31
N SER A 283 -9.06 -13.22 11.83
CA SER A 283 -8.29 -12.30 12.68
C SER A 283 -9.05 -11.00 12.99
N GLU A 284 -10.21 -10.79 12.36
CA GLU A 284 -11.15 -9.74 12.69
C GLU A 284 -12.37 -10.30 13.43
N THR A 285 -12.92 -9.50 14.34
CA THR A 285 -14.20 -9.81 14.98
C THR A 285 -15.34 -9.68 13.99
N THR A 286 -16.22 -10.67 13.89
CA THR A 286 -17.37 -10.63 12.98
C THR A 286 -18.24 -9.39 13.24
N ALA A 287 -18.31 -8.51 12.25
CA ALA A 287 -19.18 -7.35 12.21
C ALA A 287 -20.64 -7.76 11.91
N THR A 288 -21.60 -6.96 12.37
CA THR A 288 -23.02 -7.19 12.04
C THR A 288 -23.28 -6.86 10.57
N GLY A 289 -24.01 -7.73 9.88
CA GLY A 289 -24.43 -7.55 8.49
C GLY A 289 -24.26 -8.83 7.68
N ASP A 290 -24.74 -8.81 6.45
CA ASP A 290 -24.78 -9.99 5.56
C ASP A 290 -23.41 -10.29 4.91
N GLY A 291 -22.45 -9.37 5.02
CA GLY A 291 -21.15 -9.45 4.38
C GLY A 291 -20.87 -8.21 3.52
N VAL A 292 -19.59 -7.84 3.40
CA VAL A 292 -19.14 -6.90 2.37
C VAL A 292 -19.24 -7.58 1.00
N LEU A 293 -19.87 -6.91 0.04
CA LEU A 293 -20.01 -7.41 -1.33
C LEU A 293 -18.77 -7.03 -2.16
N TYR A 294 -18.15 -8.02 -2.81
CA TYR A 294 -17.08 -7.78 -3.77
C TYR A 294 -17.62 -8.00 -5.19
N HIS A 295 -17.58 -6.98 -6.06
CA HIS A 295 -18.04 -7.14 -7.44
C HIS A 295 -17.29 -6.27 -8.44
N ASP A 296 -17.36 -6.61 -9.73
CA ASP A 296 -16.67 -5.88 -10.81
C ASP A 296 -15.16 -5.74 -10.52
N LEU A 297 -14.52 -6.88 -10.22
CA LEU A 297 -13.10 -6.96 -9.89
C LEU A 297 -12.35 -7.75 -10.96
N THR A 298 -11.28 -7.16 -11.50
CA THR A 298 -10.43 -7.82 -12.49
C THR A 298 -9.05 -8.12 -11.92
N PHE A 299 -8.60 -9.37 -12.04
CA PHE A 299 -7.26 -9.82 -11.70
C PHE A 299 -6.61 -10.35 -12.98
N SER A 300 -5.58 -9.68 -13.49
CA SER A 300 -5.01 -10.05 -14.80
C SER A 300 -3.49 -9.94 -14.87
N HIS A 301 -2.84 -10.88 -15.55
CA HIS A 301 -1.38 -10.92 -15.73
C HIS A 301 -0.62 -11.06 -14.40
N TRP A 302 -0.91 -12.15 -13.68
CA TRP A 302 -0.23 -12.49 -12.43
C TRP A 302 0.75 -13.63 -12.67
N HIS A 303 1.99 -13.44 -12.25
CA HIS A 303 3.09 -14.36 -12.55
C HIS A 303 3.94 -14.66 -11.31
N GLY A 304 4.54 -15.85 -11.28
CA GLY A 304 5.55 -16.22 -10.29
C GLY A 304 5.19 -17.47 -9.49
N THR A 305 5.56 -17.46 -8.22
CA THR A 305 5.46 -18.64 -7.36
C THR A 305 4.91 -18.33 -5.97
N CYS A 306 4.48 -19.38 -5.28
CA CYS A 306 4.04 -19.33 -3.88
C CYS A 306 4.75 -20.44 -3.09
N LEU A 307 4.91 -20.28 -1.78
CA LEU A 307 5.65 -21.22 -0.94
C LEU A 307 5.09 -22.64 -1.03
N ASN A 308 3.77 -22.79 -0.89
CA ASN A 308 3.11 -24.09 -0.92
C ASN A 308 1.64 -23.97 -1.35
N GLY A 309 1.42 -24.05 -2.67
CA GLY A 309 0.12 -23.93 -3.31
C GLY A 309 -0.88 -25.05 -2.99
N GLY A 310 -0.40 -26.19 -2.48
CA GLY A 310 -1.22 -27.30 -2.00
C GLY A 310 -1.80 -27.07 -0.60
N THR A 311 -1.17 -26.20 0.20
CA THR A 311 -1.60 -25.87 1.56
C THR A 311 -2.39 -24.56 1.59
N ARG A 312 -1.89 -23.55 0.89
CA ARG A 312 -2.55 -22.25 0.70
C ARG A 312 -2.83 -22.09 -0.78
N ALA A 313 -4.11 -21.95 -1.11
CA ALA A 313 -4.55 -21.90 -2.50
C ALA A 313 -3.92 -20.70 -3.22
N ALA A 314 -3.51 -20.89 -4.47
CA ALA A 314 -2.97 -19.81 -5.30
C ALA A 314 -4.07 -18.82 -5.72
N ILE A 315 -5.31 -19.30 -5.80
CA ILE A 315 -6.51 -18.48 -5.92
C ILE A 315 -7.44 -18.89 -4.79
N GLN A 316 -7.79 -17.94 -3.94
CA GLN A 316 -8.81 -18.11 -2.92
C GLN A 316 -9.86 -17.00 -3.09
N ALA A 317 -11.10 -17.39 -3.37
CA ALA A 317 -12.24 -16.49 -3.51
C ALA A 317 -13.38 -16.95 -2.60
N LEU A 318 -13.28 -16.65 -1.30
CA LEU A 318 -14.24 -17.06 -0.28
C LEU A 318 -15.17 -15.89 0.05
N CYS A 319 -16.30 -15.82 -0.64
CA CYS A 319 -17.22 -14.71 -0.52
C CYS A 319 -18.28 -14.94 0.56
N PRO A 320 -18.74 -13.89 1.26
CA PRO A 320 -19.77 -14.01 2.29
C PRO A 320 -21.06 -14.62 1.71
N SER A 321 -21.68 -15.55 2.44
CA SER A 321 -22.92 -16.19 1.99
C SER A 321 -24.10 -15.21 1.87
N GLY A 322 -24.12 -14.14 2.66
CA GLY A 322 -25.15 -13.10 2.58
C GLY A 322 -24.88 -12.06 1.49
N ALA A 323 -23.67 -12.02 0.92
CA ALA A 323 -23.27 -11.14 -0.17
C ALA A 323 -22.39 -11.89 -1.20
N PRO A 324 -22.94 -12.86 -1.96
CA PRO A 324 -22.17 -13.58 -2.98
C PRO A 324 -21.52 -12.64 -3.99
N CYS A 325 -20.21 -12.81 -4.22
CA CYS A 325 -19.46 -11.99 -5.17
C CYS A 325 -19.91 -12.27 -6.61
N TYR A 326 -19.90 -11.25 -7.47
CA TYR A 326 -20.20 -11.41 -8.90
C TYR A 326 -19.33 -10.51 -9.76
N ASN A 327 -19.25 -10.81 -11.06
CA ASN A 327 -18.39 -10.11 -12.01
C ASN A 327 -16.92 -10.08 -11.53
N ILE A 328 -16.43 -11.23 -11.06
CA ILE A 328 -15.02 -11.44 -10.72
C ILE A 328 -14.33 -12.06 -11.93
N ASP A 329 -13.38 -11.37 -12.53
CA ASP A 329 -12.66 -11.83 -13.72
C ASP A 329 -11.20 -12.12 -13.39
N ILE A 330 -10.80 -13.39 -13.52
CA ILE A 330 -9.43 -13.85 -13.27
C ILE A 330 -8.82 -14.35 -14.58
N GLU A 331 -7.94 -13.56 -15.17
CA GLU A 331 -7.36 -13.82 -16.48
C GLU A 331 -5.84 -13.88 -16.41
N ASN A 332 -5.19 -14.69 -17.26
CA ASN A 332 -3.73 -14.73 -17.35
C ASN A 332 -3.04 -14.90 -15.97
N PHE A 333 -3.53 -15.84 -15.17
CA PHE A 333 -3.05 -16.10 -13.83
C PHE A 333 -2.14 -17.34 -13.80
N TYR A 334 -0.85 -17.11 -13.62
CA TYR A 334 0.21 -18.11 -13.75
C TYR A 334 1.08 -18.14 -12.50
N ILE A 335 0.58 -18.79 -11.45
CA ILE A 335 1.32 -19.03 -10.19
C ILE A 335 1.61 -20.53 -10.06
N TRP A 336 2.84 -20.87 -9.69
CA TRP A 336 3.23 -22.24 -9.38
C TRP A 336 3.73 -22.41 -7.95
N THR A 337 3.73 -23.63 -7.45
CA THR A 337 4.21 -23.92 -6.09
C THR A 337 5.72 -24.12 -6.06
N GLU A 338 6.38 -23.62 -5.01
CA GLU A 338 7.80 -23.88 -4.71
C GLU A 338 7.99 -25.22 -3.99
N ALA A 339 6.97 -25.66 -3.24
CA ALA A 339 6.94 -26.95 -2.56
C ALA A 339 5.73 -27.79 -3.00
N GLY A 340 5.97 -29.07 -3.29
CA GLY A 340 4.94 -29.99 -3.80
C GLY A 340 4.83 -29.97 -5.33
N SER A 341 3.69 -30.43 -5.85
CA SER A 341 3.48 -30.65 -7.29
C SER A 341 2.10 -30.19 -7.79
N GLU A 342 1.43 -29.35 -7.02
CA GLU A 342 0.11 -28.83 -7.33
C GLU A 342 -0.13 -27.46 -6.70
N VAL A 343 -1.06 -26.71 -7.28
CA VAL A 343 -1.69 -25.54 -6.65
C VAL A 343 -3.19 -25.78 -6.56
N LEU A 344 -3.82 -25.25 -5.52
CA LEU A 344 -5.27 -25.29 -5.35
C LEU A 344 -5.88 -23.96 -5.79
N TYR A 345 -7.06 -24.02 -6.41
CA TYR A 345 -7.98 -22.90 -6.54
C TYR A 345 -9.21 -23.20 -5.68
N LYS A 346 -9.64 -22.23 -4.87
CA LYS A 346 -10.78 -22.33 -3.97
C LYS A 346 -11.76 -21.21 -4.26
N ASP A 347 -13.03 -21.55 -4.33
CA ASP A 347 -14.11 -20.59 -4.50
C ASP A 347 -15.33 -20.97 -3.64
N GLU A 348 -15.96 -19.97 -3.05
CA GLU A 348 -17.21 -20.07 -2.30
C GLU A 348 -18.06 -18.83 -2.58
N ASN A 349 -19.32 -19.02 -2.97
CA ASN A 349 -20.24 -17.92 -3.29
C ASN A 349 -19.67 -16.89 -4.29
N ALA A 350 -18.76 -17.29 -5.19
CA ALA A 350 -18.01 -16.39 -6.06
C ALA A 350 -18.32 -16.65 -7.54
N TYR A 351 -18.80 -15.61 -8.21
CA TYR A 351 -19.30 -15.69 -9.59
C TYR A 351 -18.51 -14.81 -10.55
N GLY A 352 -18.25 -15.34 -11.74
CA GLY A 352 -17.53 -14.64 -12.78
C GLY A 352 -16.79 -15.58 -13.73
N SER A 353 -15.59 -15.21 -14.13
CA SER A 353 -14.81 -15.92 -15.14
C SER A 353 -13.38 -16.22 -14.69
N GLY A 354 -12.84 -17.36 -15.15
CA GLY A 354 -11.50 -17.81 -14.78
C GLY A 354 -11.41 -18.37 -13.36
N GLY A 355 -10.20 -18.76 -12.92
CA GLY A 355 -9.93 -19.22 -11.55
C GLY A 355 -10.68 -20.46 -11.03
N GLY A 356 -11.60 -21.06 -11.81
CA GLY A 356 -12.51 -22.09 -11.33
C GLY A 356 -13.85 -21.55 -10.80
N LEU A 357 -14.08 -20.23 -10.90
CA LEU A 357 -15.28 -19.55 -10.43
C LEU A 357 -16.57 -20.08 -11.08
N ASN A 358 -17.68 -19.91 -10.38
CA ASN A 358 -19.00 -20.27 -10.88
C ASN A 358 -19.45 -19.29 -11.97
N THR A 359 -19.81 -19.82 -13.15
CA THR A 359 -20.23 -19.00 -14.31
C THR A 359 -21.73 -18.73 -14.37
N GLY A 360 -22.48 -19.18 -13.37
CA GLY A 360 -23.91 -18.92 -13.26
C GLY A 360 -24.23 -17.44 -13.02
N THR A 361 -25.46 -17.04 -13.34
CA THR A 361 -25.93 -15.65 -13.20
C THR A 361 -27.01 -15.48 -12.13
N SER A 362 -27.35 -16.55 -11.40
CA SER A 362 -28.36 -16.53 -10.33
C SER A 362 -27.78 -16.25 -8.94
N TYR A 363 -26.45 -16.15 -8.83
CA TYR A 363 -25.68 -15.78 -7.64
C TYR A 363 -26.15 -16.44 -6.32
N THR A 364 -26.48 -17.74 -6.35
CA THR A 364 -26.94 -18.47 -5.15
C THR A 364 -25.76 -18.89 -4.27
N THR A 365 -26.00 -19.16 -3.00
CA THR A 365 -24.93 -19.66 -2.12
C THR A 365 -24.51 -21.08 -2.48
N TYR A 366 -23.23 -21.40 -2.32
CA TYR A 366 -22.70 -22.75 -2.44
C TYR A 366 -21.49 -22.93 -1.51
N ALA A 367 -21.27 -24.16 -1.02
CA ALA A 367 -20.14 -24.47 -0.16
C ALA A 367 -18.82 -24.44 -0.93
N VAL A 368 -17.70 -24.24 -0.23
CA VAL A 368 -16.36 -24.17 -0.82
C VAL A 368 -16.14 -25.30 -1.83
N VAL A 369 -15.81 -24.91 -3.06
CA VAL A 369 -15.32 -25.79 -4.12
C VAL A 369 -13.80 -25.68 -4.15
N THR A 370 -13.13 -26.81 -4.35
CA THR A 370 -11.67 -26.84 -4.48
C THR A 370 -11.29 -27.57 -5.76
N LYS A 371 -10.47 -26.91 -6.58
CA LYS A 371 -9.90 -27.45 -7.81
C LYS A 371 -8.40 -27.61 -7.65
N THR A 372 -7.90 -28.80 -7.97
CA THR A 372 -6.47 -29.07 -8.02
C THR A 372 -5.93 -28.82 -9.42
N VAL A 373 -4.86 -28.03 -9.51
CA VAL A 373 -4.11 -27.79 -10.75
C VAL A 373 -2.73 -28.43 -10.59
N THR A 374 -2.46 -29.43 -11.43
CA THR A 374 -1.23 -30.24 -11.33
C THR A 374 -0.15 -29.82 -12.33
N SER A 375 -0.37 -28.76 -13.11
CA SER A 375 0.61 -28.23 -14.04
C SER A 375 0.27 -26.80 -14.45
N VAL A 376 1.27 -25.91 -14.36
CA VAL A 376 1.31 -24.62 -15.02
C VAL A 376 2.61 -24.59 -15.85
N PRO A 377 2.58 -24.23 -17.15
CA PRO A 377 3.80 -24.21 -17.94
C PRO A 377 4.87 -23.30 -17.34
N ALA A 378 6.10 -23.78 -17.22
CA ALA A 378 7.21 -23.04 -16.62
C ALA A 378 7.46 -21.66 -17.25
N ALA A 379 7.32 -21.57 -18.57
CA ALA A 379 7.46 -20.31 -19.30
C ALA A 379 6.36 -19.28 -18.96
N SER A 380 5.20 -19.72 -18.45
CA SER A 380 4.09 -18.84 -18.12
C SER A 380 4.23 -18.21 -16.74
N TYR A 381 4.78 -18.92 -15.75
CA TYR A 381 4.95 -18.40 -14.39
C TYR A 381 6.37 -17.87 -14.10
N ALA A 382 7.31 -18.01 -15.05
CA ALA A 382 8.66 -17.47 -14.90
C ALA A 382 8.63 -15.94 -14.71
N ILE A 383 9.40 -15.46 -13.73
CA ILE A 383 9.58 -14.04 -13.44
C ILE A 383 11.07 -13.69 -13.37
N THR A 384 11.38 -12.42 -13.56
CA THR A 384 12.68 -11.85 -13.19
C THR A 384 12.57 -11.35 -11.76
N THR A 385 13.50 -11.74 -10.89
CA THR A 385 13.49 -11.28 -9.50
C THR A 385 14.16 -9.92 -9.35
N MET A 386 13.84 -9.21 -8.26
CA MET A 386 14.48 -7.95 -7.92
C MET A 386 15.81 -8.21 -7.23
N ALA A 387 16.87 -7.48 -7.61
CA ALA A 387 18.22 -7.70 -7.07
C ALA A 387 18.33 -7.43 -5.55
N ALA A 388 17.40 -6.65 -5.00
CA ALA A 388 17.36 -6.26 -3.59
C ALA A 388 16.45 -7.15 -2.73
N ASP A 389 15.97 -8.29 -3.26
CA ASP A 389 15.11 -9.21 -2.50
C ASP A 389 15.78 -9.62 -1.19
N LEU A 390 15.10 -9.32 -0.08
CA LEU A 390 15.57 -9.67 1.25
C LEU A 390 15.51 -11.18 1.44
N THR A 391 16.57 -11.72 2.02
CA THR A 391 16.66 -13.13 2.41
C THR A 391 16.26 -13.39 3.86
N ALA A 392 16.09 -12.31 4.64
CA ALA A 392 15.58 -12.32 6.01
C ALA A 392 14.88 -10.98 6.31
N GLY A 393 13.81 -11.02 7.09
CA GLY A 393 13.19 -9.82 7.67
C GLY A 393 14.06 -9.18 8.74
N PHE A 394 13.77 -7.93 9.08
CA PHE A 394 14.50 -7.22 10.13
C PHE A 394 14.01 -7.65 11.52
N ASP A 395 14.96 -7.87 12.42
CA ASP A 395 14.68 -8.23 13.81
C ASP A 395 13.88 -7.13 14.53
N ILE A 396 13.03 -7.53 15.47
CA ILE A 396 12.19 -6.64 16.28
C ILE A 396 12.89 -6.24 17.60
N SER A 397 14.05 -6.82 17.91
CA SER A 397 14.80 -6.54 19.14
C SER A 397 16.07 -5.71 18.94
N SER A 398 16.33 -5.23 17.72
CA SER A 398 17.50 -4.43 17.38
C SER A 398 17.18 -3.31 16.39
N SER A 399 17.97 -2.24 16.43
CA SER A 399 17.77 -1.09 15.54
C SER A 399 17.88 -1.48 14.08
N ILE A 400 16.95 -0.98 13.28
CA ILE A 400 16.90 -1.20 11.83
C ILE A 400 17.71 -0.10 11.12
N PRO A 401 18.57 -0.44 10.14
CA PRO A 401 19.36 0.56 9.43
C PRO A 401 18.50 1.34 8.43
N ILE A 402 18.71 2.66 8.39
CA ILE A 402 18.09 3.57 7.41
C ILE A 402 18.59 3.20 6.01
N PRO A 403 17.70 2.82 5.07
CA PRO A 403 18.07 2.57 3.69
C PRO A 403 18.12 3.84 2.85
N THR A 404 18.76 3.73 1.69
CA THR A 404 18.59 4.66 0.58
C THR A 404 17.26 4.39 -0.14
N VAL A 405 16.59 5.44 -0.59
CA VAL A 405 15.45 5.28 -1.51
C VAL A 405 15.92 4.55 -2.77
N PRO A 406 15.26 3.46 -3.20
CA PRO A 406 15.69 2.69 -4.36
C PRO A 406 15.28 3.39 -5.66
N SER A 407 15.98 3.08 -6.74
CA SER A 407 15.69 3.59 -8.09
C SER A 407 15.09 2.52 -9.01
N SER A 408 14.45 1.50 -8.44
CA SER A 408 13.70 0.46 -9.16
C SER A 408 12.78 -0.26 -8.19
N PHE A 409 11.51 -0.40 -8.56
CA PHE A 409 10.46 -1.00 -7.72
C PHE A 409 9.78 -2.20 -8.40
N TYR A 410 9.99 -2.38 -9.70
CA TYR A 410 9.44 -3.50 -10.46
C TYR A 410 10.42 -3.93 -11.55
N PRO A 411 10.57 -5.25 -11.83
CA PRO A 411 11.52 -5.74 -12.82
C PRO A 411 11.34 -5.10 -14.20
N GLY A 412 12.42 -4.51 -14.72
CA GLY A 412 12.44 -3.92 -16.06
C GLY A 412 11.80 -2.54 -16.19
N LEU A 413 11.34 -1.94 -15.10
CA LEU A 413 10.79 -0.58 -15.08
C LEU A 413 11.71 0.38 -14.32
N ALA A 414 11.83 1.59 -14.88
CA ALA A 414 12.42 2.73 -14.19
C ALA A 414 11.34 3.46 -13.38
N PRO A 415 11.69 4.11 -12.26
CA PRO A 415 10.78 4.97 -11.51
C PRO A 415 10.13 6.02 -12.41
N ILE A 416 8.88 6.37 -12.11
CA ILE A 416 8.13 7.40 -12.84
C ILE A 416 8.84 8.76 -12.73
N SER A 417 9.30 9.09 -11.53
CA SER A 417 10.02 10.32 -11.21
C SER A 417 11.44 10.00 -10.75
N ALA A 418 12.41 10.76 -11.24
CA ALA A 418 13.79 10.65 -10.75
C ALA A 418 13.88 11.11 -9.29
N LEU A 419 14.83 10.55 -8.55
CA LEU A 419 15.20 11.03 -7.22
C LEU A 419 15.69 12.48 -7.32
N LEU A 420 15.39 13.30 -6.29
CA LEU A 420 15.77 14.72 -6.28
C LEU A 420 17.28 14.95 -6.05
N GLY A 421 17.93 14.09 -5.30
CA GLY A 421 19.36 14.17 -4.96
C GLY A 421 20.08 12.84 -4.95
#